data_AF-A0A3D2G3K9-F1
#
_entry.id   AF-A0A3D2G3K9-F1
#
_cell.length_a   1.000
_cell.length_b   1.000
_cell.length_c   1.000
_cell.angle_alpha   90.00
_cell.angle_beta   90.00
_cell.angle_gamma   90.00
#
_symmetry.space_group_name_H-M   'P 1'
#
loop_
_entity.id
_entity.type
_entity.pdbx_description
1 polymer ?
#
loop_
_entity_poly.entity_id
_entity_poly.type
_entity_poly.pdbx_seq_one_letter_code
_entity_poly.pdbx_strand_id
1 'polypeptide(L)'
;MPNKLQAYAEQAERTARQITGSHLAWTAFLTTAARLYKYPYNEQLMIYMQRPEATACAEYDFWNEKMGRYVRRGSTGIALIDATGYKPRLKYVFDVSDTGGKENARRVNLWELKDAHTDSVSAMLERNYGVSGKNGLAEQFESVASLLAAEYWR
;
A
#
# COMPACT_ATOMS: atom_id res chain seq x y z
N MET A 1 -13.64 -14.89 -23.95
CA MET A 1 -12.31 -14.54 -23.40
C MET A 1 -12.50 -13.27 -22.58
N PRO A 2 -12.17 -13.26 -21.28
CA PRO A 2 -12.24 -12.04 -20.48
C PRO A 2 -11.29 -10.99 -21.04
N ASN A 3 -11.71 -9.72 -21.06
CA ASN A 3 -10.79 -8.63 -21.37
C ASN A 3 -9.77 -8.46 -20.22
N LYS A 4 -8.67 -7.72 -20.44
CA LYS A 4 -7.61 -7.57 -19.42
C LYS A 4 -8.14 -7.08 -18.08
N LEU A 5 -9.11 -6.18 -18.08
CA LEU A 5 -9.71 -5.63 -16.86
C LEU A 5 -10.47 -6.71 -16.10
N GLN A 6 -11.28 -7.52 -16.79
CA GLN A 6 -12.00 -8.65 -16.19
C GLN A 6 -11.02 -9.68 -15.62
N ALA A 7 -9.95 -10.01 -16.35
CA ALA A 7 -8.93 -10.96 -15.87
C ALA A 7 -8.26 -10.49 -14.57
N TYR A 8 -7.90 -9.20 -14.48
CA TYR A 8 -7.35 -8.63 -13.25
C TYR A 8 -8.38 -8.55 -12.12
N ALA A 9 -9.64 -8.25 -12.41
CA ALA A 9 -10.70 -8.22 -11.42
C ALA A 9 -10.94 -9.61 -10.80
N GLU A 10 -11.01 -10.65 -11.64
CA GLU A 10 -11.13 -12.04 -11.19
C GLU A 10 -9.91 -12.48 -10.35
N GLN A 11 -8.71 -12.04 -10.74
CA GLN A 11 -7.50 -12.35 -9.98
C GLN A 11 -7.50 -11.64 -8.62
N ALA A 12 -7.88 -10.37 -8.58
CA ALA A 12 -8.00 -9.60 -7.34
C ALA A 12 -9.03 -10.23 -6.38
N GLU A 13 -10.17 -10.71 -6.89
CA GLU A 13 -11.17 -11.40 -6.08
C GLU A 13 -10.62 -12.72 -5.49
N ARG A 14 -9.89 -13.50 -6.28
CA ARG A 14 -9.21 -14.71 -5.77
C ARG A 14 -8.19 -14.37 -4.69
N THR A 15 -7.37 -13.35 -4.91
CA THR A 15 -6.37 -12.91 -3.92
C THR A 15 -7.03 -12.40 -2.64
N ALA A 16 -8.13 -11.65 -2.73
CA ALA A 16 -8.88 -11.20 -1.56
C ALA A 16 -9.32 -12.37 -0.66
N ARG A 17 -9.83 -13.46 -1.25
CA ARG A 17 -10.22 -14.67 -0.49
C ARG A 17 -9.01 -15.39 0.11
N GLN A 18 -7.88 -15.39 -0.58
CA GLN A 18 -6.65 -16.04 -0.12
C GLN A 18 -6.01 -15.31 1.06
N ILE A 19 -5.94 -13.96 1.02
CA ILE A 19 -5.31 -13.18 2.09
C ILE A 19 -6.06 -13.29 3.41
N THR A 20 -7.38 -13.50 3.38
CA THR A 20 -8.19 -13.72 4.58
C THR A 20 -8.21 -15.18 5.04
N GLY A 21 -7.60 -16.10 4.28
CA GLY A 21 -7.62 -17.53 4.58
C GLY A 21 -6.65 -17.98 5.67
N SER A 22 -5.69 -17.13 6.05
CA SER A 22 -4.77 -17.41 7.16
C SER A 22 -4.16 -16.14 7.73
N HIS A 23 -3.73 -16.19 9.00
CA HIS A 23 -2.99 -15.10 9.63
C HIS A 23 -1.69 -14.74 8.87
N LEU A 24 -0.97 -15.75 8.35
CA LEU A 24 0.26 -15.53 7.59
C LEU A 24 -0.01 -14.77 6.28
N ALA A 25 -1.03 -15.16 5.53
CA ALA A 25 -1.38 -14.49 4.28
C ALA A 25 -1.89 -13.05 4.54
N TRP A 26 -2.64 -12.86 5.62
CA TRP A 26 -3.14 -11.54 6.01
C TRP A 26 -2.00 -10.59 6.39
N THR A 27 -1.07 -11.05 7.23
CA THR A 27 0.09 -10.24 7.66
C THR A 27 1.07 -9.95 6.51
N ALA A 28 1.23 -10.87 5.56
CA ALA A 28 1.99 -10.62 4.33
C ALA A 28 1.37 -9.50 3.47
N PHE A 29 0.04 -9.51 3.31
CA PHE A 29 -0.67 -8.42 2.66
C PHE A 29 -0.50 -7.09 3.41
N LEU A 30 -0.72 -7.08 4.74
CA LEU A 30 -0.57 -5.87 5.56
C LEU A 30 0.84 -5.28 5.49
N THR A 31 1.88 -6.11 5.37
CA THR A 31 3.26 -5.66 5.16
C THR A 31 3.41 -4.82 3.89
N THR A 32 2.74 -5.23 2.81
CA THR A 32 2.73 -4.51 1.54
C THR A 32 1.87 -3.25 1.63
N ALA A 33 0.67 -3.38 2.21
CA ALA A 33 -0.27 -2.28 2.39
C ALA A 33 0.34 -1.14 3.23
N ALA A 34 1.10 -1.46 4.28
CA ALA A 34 1.77 -0.48 5.13
C ALA A 34 2.77 0.39 4.35
N ARG A 35 3.57 -0.21 3.44
CA ARG A 35 4.49 0.55 2.57
C ARG A 35 3.73 1.49 1.64
N LEU A 36 2.58 1.04 1.14
CA LEU A 36 1.77 1.67 0.12
C LEU A 36 0.50 2.33 0.69
N TYR A 37 0.61 2.90 1.89
CA TYR A 37 -0.52 3.45 2.66
C TYR A 37 -1.29 4.60 1.97
N LYS A 38 -0.70 5.23 0.93
CA LYS A 38 -1.36 6.28 0.13
C LYS A 38 -2.30 5.74 -0.95
N TYR A 39 -2.20 4.44 -1.25
CA TYR A 39 -3.08 3.78 -2.19
C TYR A 39 -4.35 3.30 -1.49
N PRO A 40 -5.52 3.36 -2.14
CA PRO A 40 -6.73 2.75 -1.59
C PRO A 40 -6.61 1.22 -1.57
N TYR A 41 -7.42 0.55 -0.73
CA TYR A 41 -7.37 -0.89 -0.50
C TYR A 41 -7.35 -1.73 -1.78
N ASN A 42 -8.20 -1.42 -2.76
CA ASN A 42 -8.25 -2.16 -4.03
C ASN A 42 -6.91 -2.08 -4.79
N GLU A 43 -6.25 -0.93 -4.78
CA GLU A 43 -4.96 -0.76 -5.44
C GLU A 43 -3.84 -1.41 -4.62
N GLN A 44 -3.87 -1.34 -3.28
CA GLN A 44 -2.93 -2.07 -2.42
C GLN A 44 -3.01 -3.59 -2.64
N LEU A 45 -4.22 -4.14 -2.72
CA LEU A 45 -4.44 -5.56 -3.00
C LEU A 45 -3.88 -5.96 -4.37
N MET A 46 -4.10 -5.12 -5.38
CA MET A 46 -3.56 -5.37 -6.72
C MET A 46 -2.04 -5.28 -6.77
N ILE A 47 -1.43 -4.38 -6.01
CA ILE A 47 0.03 -4.32 -5.89
C ILE A 47 0.55 -5.58 -5.20
N TYR A 48 -0.02 -5.97 -4.06
CA TYR A 48 0.35 -7.21 -3.35
C TYR A 48 0.23 -8.46 -4.23
N MET A 49 -0.87 -8.59 -4.96
CA MET A 49 -1.15 -9.70 -5.88
C MET A 49 -0.05 -9.88 -6.95
N GLN A 50 0.52 -8.79 -7.42
CA GLN A 50 1.49 -8.80 -8.53
C GLN A 50 2.94 -8.70 -8.05
N ARG A 51 3.17 -7.96 -6.96
CA ARG A 51 4.50 -7.53 -6.50
C ARG A 51 4.50 -7.21 -4.99
N PRO A 52 4.44 -8.24 -4.12
CA PRO A 52 4.35 -8.06 -2.66
C PRO A 52 5.59 -7.37 -2.05
N GLU A 53 6.71 -7.35 -2.75
CA GLU A 53 7.93 -6.68 -2.32
C GLU A 53 8.00 -5.19 -2.71
N ALA A 54 6.99 -4.65 -3.40
CA ALA A 54 6.96 -3.24 -3.78
C ALA A 54 7.06 -2.30 -2.56
N THR A 55 7.78 -1.18 -2.72
CA THR A 55 8.15 -0.26 -1.65
C THR A 55 7.71 1.18 -1.91
N ALA A 56 7.71 1.62 -3.16
CA ALA A 56 7.16 2.91 -3.57
C ALA A 56 6.75 2.83 -5.02
N CYS A 57 5.45 2.85 -5.27
CA CYS A 57 4.87 2.83 -6.60
C CYS A 57 4.46 4.23 -7.04
N ALA A 58 4.62 4.52 -8.33
CA ALA A 58 4.01 5.67 -8.98
C ALA A 58 3.85 5.43 -10.48
N GLU A 59 3.01 6.23 -11.14
CA GLU A 59 2.85 6.20 -12.59
C GLU A 59 4.11 6.71 -13.30
N TYR A 60 4.26 6.34 -14.58
CA TYR A 60 5.43 6.69 -15.39
C TYR A 60 5.71 8.21 -15.39
N ASP A 61 4.68 9.01 -15.65
CA ASP A 61 4.82 10.47 -15.74
C ASP A 61 5.17 11.09 -14.37
N PHE A 62 4.67 10.53 -13.27
CA PHE A 62 5.06 10.99 -11.95
C PHE A 62 6.55 10.76 -11.69
N TRP A 63 7.07 9.58 -12.03
CA TRP A 63 8.50 9.32 -11.93
C TRP A 63 9.31 10.28 -12.79
N ASN A 64 8.90 10.47 -14.04
CA ASN A 64 9.66 11.26 -15.01
C ASN A 64 9.62 12.76 -14.68
N GLU A 65 8.42 13.32 -14.55
CA GLU A 65 8.19 14.76 -14.47
C GLU A 65 8.38 15.31 -13.05
N LYS A 66 7.96 14.55 -12.03
CA LYS A 66 7.98 15.03 -10.63
C LYS A 66 9.22 14.58 -9.88
N MET A 67 9.71 13.37 -10.15
CA MET A 67 10.86 12.81 -9.45
C MET A 67 12.16 12.89 -10.24
N GLY A 68 12.14 13.24 -11.54
CA GLY A 68 13.33 13.26 -12.38
C GLY A 68 13.94 11.87 -12.58
N ARG A 69 13.11 10.83 -12.52
CA ARG A 69 13.49 9.41 -12.63
C ARG A 69 12.84 8.81 -13.87
N TYR A 70 13.57 8.01 -14.64
CA TYR A 70 13.00 7.30 -15.78
C TYR A 70 12.73 5.85 -15.42
N VAL A 71 11.61 5.30 -15.90
CA VAL A 71 11.36 3.86 -15.81
C VAL A 71 12.29 3.16 -16.80
N ARG A 72 13.01 2.13 -16.34
CA ARG A 72 13.96 1.40 -17.19
C ARG A 72 13.21 0.67 -18.31
N ARG A 73 13.84 0.62 -19.50
CA ARG A 73 13.30 -0.14 -20.63
C ARG A 73 13.15 -1.61 -20.24
N GLY A 74 11.98 -2.18 -20.52
CA GLY A 74 11.66 -3.58 -20.20
C GLY A 74 11.02 -3.79 -18.83
N SER A 75 10.92 -2.77 -17.97
CA SER A 75 10.18 -2.89 -16.71
C SER A 75 8.70 -3.19 -16.97
N THR A 76 8.16 -4.16 -16.23
CA THR A 76 6.73 -4.52 -16.29
C THR A 76 5.95 -3.69 -15.28
N GLY A 77 4.95 -2.95 -15.75
CA GLY A 77 4.09 -2.15 -14.89
C GLY A 77 3.12 -3.03 -14.09
N ILE A 78 2.87 -2.63 -12.85
CA ILE A 78 1.87 -3.22 -11.97
C ILE A 78 0.51 -2.63 -12.36
N ALA A 79 -0.41 -3.48 -12.81
CA ALA A 79 -1.73 -3.04 -13.23
C ALA A 79 -2.60 -2.71 -12.02
N LEU A 80 -3.28 -1.57 -12.05
CA LEU A 80 -4.25 -1.16 -11.04
C LEU A 80 -5.60 -0.88 -11.70
N ILE A 81 -6.69 -1.30 -11.05
CA ILE A 81 -8.05 -0.95 -11.45
C ILE A 81 -8.38 0.38 -10.77
N ASP A 82 -8.31 1.44 -11.56
CA ASP A 82 -8.81 2.75 -11.18
C ASP A 82 -10.34 2.75 -11.32
N ALA A 83 -11.01 2.79 -10.16
CA ALA A 83 -12.46 2.81 -10.04
C ALA A 83 -13.00 4.20 -9.66
N THR A 84 -12.18 5.26 -9.76
CA THR A 84 -12.60 6.63 -9.40
C THR A 84 -13.56 7.27 -10.40
N GLY A 85 -13.55 6.80 -11.66
CA GLY A 85 -14.41 7.29 -12.73
C GLY A 85 -15.67 6.45 -12.96
N TYR A 86 -16.57 6.92 -13.84
CA TYR A 86 -17.83 6.25 -14.19
C TYR A 86 -17.63 4.81 -14.73
N LYS A 87 -16.52 4.56 -15.44
CA LYS A 87 -16.13 3.23 -15.90
C LYS A 87 -14.74 2.89 -15.35
N PRO A 88 -14.56 1.75 -14.69
CA PRO A 88 -13.25 1.30 -14.25
C PRO A 88 -12.28 1.17 -15.42
N ARG A 89 -11.02 1.53 -15.19
CA ARG A 89 -9.94 1.43 -16.18
C ARG A 89 -8.69 0.86 -15.57
N LEU A 90 -7.81 0.31 -16.41
CA LEU A 90 -6.47 -0.09 -15.98
C LEU A 90 -5.52 1.10 -16.11
N LYS A 91 -4.83 1.41 -15.01
CA LYS A 91 -3.61 2.23 -15.00
C LYS A 91 -2.42 1.36 -14.60
N TYR A 92 -1.21 1.85 -14.82
CA TYR A 92 0.02 1.11 -14.51
C TYR A 92 0.95 1.95 -13.66
N VAL A 93 1.43 1.34 -12.58
CA VAL A 93 2.45 1.94 -11.71
C VAL A 93 3.72 1.11 -11.75
N PHE A 94 4.82 1.75 -11.41
CA PHE A 94 6.16 1.15 -11.39
C PHE A 94 6.75 1.40 -10.01
N ASP A 95 7.42 0.37 -9.47
CA ASP A 95 8.13 0.52 -8.21
C ASP A 95 9.39 1.36 -8.41
N VAL A 96 9.87 2.02 -7.36
CA VAL A 96 11.12 2.78 -7.39
C VAL A 96 12.30 1.92 -7.89
N SER A 97 12.33 0.62 -7.60
CA SER A 97 13.35 -0.30 -8.10
C SER A 97 13.35 -0.44 -9.63
N ASP A 98 12.24 -0.12 -10.31
CA ASP A 98 12.14 -0.12 -11.77
C ASP A 98 12.75 1.13 -12.41
N THR A 99 13.18 2.11 -11.60
CA THR A 99 13.56 3.43 -12.08
C THR A 99 15.05 3.75 -11.94
N GLY A 100 15.61 4.46 -12.93
CA GLY A 100 16.92 5.11 -12.86
C GLY A 100 16.79 6.62 -12.60
N GLY A 101 17.81 7.23 -12.00
CA GLY A 101 17.84 8.68 -11.75
C GLY A 101 18.50 9.45 -12.90
N LYS A 102 17.98 10.63 -13.22
CA LYS A 102 18.71 11.67 -13.96
C LYS A 102 19.64 12.44 -13.01
N GLU A 103 20.47 13.32 -13.54
CA GLU A 103 21.44 14.14 -12.78
C GLU A 103 20.80 14.92 -11.61
N ASN A 104 19.55 15.38 -11.79
CA ASN A 104 18.78 16.13 -10.78
C ASN A 104 17.60 15.33 -10.17
N ALA A 105 17.68 14.00 -10.17
CA ALA A 105 16.63 13.16 -9.62
C ALA A 105 16.39 13.43 -8.13
N ARG A 106 15.11 13.55 -7.74
CA ARG A 106 14.72 13.70 -6.34
C ARG A 106 15.01 12.40 -5.58
N ARG A 107 15.39 12.53 -4.31
CA ARG A 107 15.49 11.40 -3.39
C ARG A 107 14.11 10.85 -3.08
N VAL A 108 13.98 9.53 -3.13
CA VAL A 108 12.77 8.82 -2.70
C VAL A 108 12.92 8.57 -1.20
N ASN A 109 12.15 9.30 -0.40
CA ASN A 109 12.12 9.13 1.05
C ASN A 109 10.99 8.15 1.40
N LEU A 110 11.36 6.90 1.68
CA LEU A 110 10.43 5.91 2.21
C LEU A 110 10.15 6.23 3.68
N TRP A 111 8.88 6.14 4.07
CA TRP A 111 8.51 6.32 5.46
C TRP A 111 8.98 5.10 6.27
N GLU A 112 9.34 5.35 7.53
CA GLU A 112 9.73 4.32 8.48
C GLU A 112 9.33 4.78 9.88
N LEU A 113 8.81 3.85 10.68
CA LEU A 113 8.63 4.07 12.11
C LEU A 113 9.96 3.78 12.81
N LYS A 114 10.60 4.82 13.34
CA LYS A 114 11.86 4.73 14.10
C LYS A 114 11.56 4.93 15.58
N ASP A 115 12.47 4.47 16.44
CA ASP A 115 12.32 4.63 17.90
C ASP A 115 12.11 6.10 18.32
N ALA A 116 12.76 7.04 17.61
CA ALA A 116 12.58 8.48 17.84
C ALA A 116 11.15 9.00 17.57
N HIS A 117 10.34 8.25 16.82
CA HIS A 117 8.95 8.60 16.54
C HIS A 117 7.98 8.03 17.58
N THR A 118 8.41 7.09 18.42
CA THR A 118 7.54 6.29 19.30
C THR A 118 6.67 7.15 20.20
N ASP A 119 7.24 8.11 20.91
CA ASP A 119 6.51 8.97 21.85
C ASP A 119 5.45 9.82 21.14
N SER A 120 5.80 10.34 19.95
CA SER A 120 4.89 11.17 19.16
C SER A 120 3.72 10.36 18.59
N VAL A 121 3.99 9.13 18.14
CA VAL A 121 2.95 8.22 17.64
C VAL A 121 2.07 7.75 18.80
N SER A 122 2.66 7.36 19.93
CA SER A 122 1.91 6.95 21.12
C SER A 122 0.93 8.04 21.56
N ALA A 123 1.42 9.27 21.77
CA ALA A 123 0.57 10.40 22.16
C ALA A 123 -0.54 10.72 21.14
N MET A 124 -0.26 10.52 19.84
CA MET A 124 -1.27 10.66 18.79
C MET A 124 -2.37 9.60 18.92
N LEU A 125 -2.01 8.34 19.18
CA LEU A 125 -2.97 7.25 19.36
C LEU A 125 -3.84 7.47 20.61
N GLU A 126 -3.24 7.90 21.73
CA GLU A 126 -3.99 8.22 22.95
C GLU A 126 -5.01 9.34 22.68
N ARG A 127 -4.57 10.43 22.05
CA ARG A 127 -5.43 11.58 21.77
C ARG A 127 -6.57 11.24 20.80
N ASN A 128 -6.29 10.45 19.77
CA ASN A 128 -7.25 10.22 18.69
C ASN A 128 -8.19 9.05 18.96
N TYR A 129 -7.75 8.04 19.74
CA TYR A 129 -8.50 6.80 19.95
C TYR A 129 -8.76 6.49 21.44
N GLY A 130 -8.23 7.26 22.38
CA GLY A 130 -8.43 7.05 23.81
C GLY A 130 -7.75 5.79 24.37
N VAL A 131 -6.79 5.22 23.64
CA VAL A 131 -6.04 4.03 24.07
C VAL A 131 -4.87 4.41 24.99
N SER A 132 -4.45 3.52 25.89
CA SER A 132 -3.35 3.78 26.83
C SER A 132 -1.99 3.37 26.24
N GLY A 133 -1.00 4.26 26.30
CA GLY A 133 0.39 4.01 25.87
C GLY A 133 1.29 3.30 26.88
N LYS A 134 0.77 3.00 28.09
CA LYS A 134 1.55 2.41 29.20
C LYS A 134 2.31 1.13 28.84
N ASN A 135 1.73 0.30 27.97
CA ASN A 135 2.28 -1.00 27.60
C ASN A 135 2.98 -0.98 26.22
N GLY A 136 3.26 0.22 25.69
CA GLY A 136 3.96 0.41 24.43
C GLY A 136 3.06 0.35 23.19
N LEU A 137 3.68 0.62 22.03
CA LEU A 137 2.96 0.77 20.76
C LEU A 137 2.25 -0.49 20.29
N ALA A 138 2.80 -1.68 20.57
CA ALA A 138 2.20 -2.93 20.12
C ALA A 138 0.77 -3.11 20.69
N GLU A 139 0.61 -2.93 22.00
CA GLU A 139 -0.69 -3.04 22.66
C GLU A 139 -1.62 -1.88 22.30
N GLN A 140 -1.08 -0.67 22.07
CA GLN A 140 -1.88 0.42 21.54
C GLN A 140 -2.42 0.12 20.14
N PHE A 141 -1.60 -0.42 19.23
CA PHE A 141 -2.06 -0.79 17.89
C PHE A 141 -3.12 -1.90 17.97
N GLU A 142 -2.96 -2.89 18.83
CA GLU A 142 -3.98 -3.90 19.08
C GLU A 142 -5.29 -3.28 19.57
N SER A 143 -5.22 -2.41 20.59
CA SER A 143 -6.38 -1.73 21.15
C SER A 143 -7.13 -0.88 20.12
N VAL A 144 -6.39 -0.13 19.29
CA VAL A 144 -6.97 0.65 18.18
C VAL A 144 -7.62 -0.26 17.14
N ALA A 145 -6.96 -1.35 16.76
CA ALA A 145 -7.51 -2.31 15.82
C ALA A 145 -8.80 -2.95 16.34
N SER A 146 -8.83 -3.36 17.61
CA SER A 146 -10.03 -3.90 18.26
C SER A 146 -11.18 -2.88 18.30
N LEU A 147 -10.88 -1.62 18.62
CA LEU A 147 -11.88 -0.54 18.66
C LEU A 147 -12.50 -0.30 17.28
N LEU A 148 -11.65 -0.15 16.24
CA LEU A 148 -12.10 0.09 14.88
C LEU A 148 -12.89 -1.09 14.31
N ALA A 149 -12.46 -2.33 14.61
CA ALA A 149 -13.20 -3.52 14.22
C ALA A 149 -14.57 -3.58 14.90
N ALA A 150 -14.64 -3.31 16.20
CA ALA A 150 -15.91 -3.29 16.93
C ALA A 150 -16.87 -2.22 16.43
N GLU A 151 -16.37 -1.05 16.02
CA GLU A 151 -17.20 0.01 15.43
C GLU A 151 -17.80 -0.40 14.07
N TYR A 152 -17.02 -1.09 13.23
CA TYR A 152 -17.47 -1.54 11.92
C TYR A 152 -18.56 -2.63 11.97
N TRP A 153 -18.50 -3.51 12.98
CA TRP A 153 -19.43 -4.63 13.14
C TRP A 153 -20.62 -4.34 14.08
N ARG A 154 -20.84 -3.08 14.48
CA ARG A 154 -22.08 -2.64 15.15
C ARG A 154 -23.24 -2.59 14.17
#